data_AF-A0A160PRN0-F1
#
_entry.id   AF-A0A160PRN0-F1
#
_cell.length_a   1.000
_cell.length_b   1.000
_cell.length_c   1.000
_cell.angle_alpha   90.00
_cell.angle_beta   90.00
_cell.angle_gamma   90.00
#
_symmetry.space_group_name_H-M   'P 1'
#
loop_
_entity.id
_entity.type
_entity.pdbx_description
1 polymer ?
#
loop_
_entity_poly.entity_id
_entity_poly.type
_entity_poly.pdbx_seq_one_letter_code
_entity_poly.pdbx_strand_id
1 'polypeptide(L)'
;MHKLIQGLGVGIGASLGVCARLALTLWLGDSALPILGINIVGAFLMGWLRPNAFWGTGFLGGFTTFSAMMLNDASFYFFTASGCILAWLAGDRLAK
;
A
#
# COMPACT_ATOMS: atom_id res chain seq x y z
N MET A 1 -16.41 -19.76 12.21
CA MET A 1 -16.25 -19.90 10.75
C MET A 1 -16.12 -18.56 10.03
N HIS A 2 -16.95 -17.55 10.32
CA HIS A 2 -16.90 -16.22 9.69
C HIS A 2 -15.50 -15.56 9.70
N LYS A 3 -14.82 -15.54 10.87
CA LYS A 3 -13.45 -15.00 11.01
C LYS A 3 -12.40 -15.74 10.16
N LEU A 4 -12.56 -17.05 9.95
CA LEU A 4 -11.64 -17.85 9.14
C LEU A 4 -11.79 -17.51 7.65
N ILE A 5 -13.02 -17.39 7.17
CA ILE A 5 -13.30 -17.00 5.77
C ILE A 5 -12.78 -15.58 5.50
N GLN A 6 -12.99 -14.65 6.43
CA GLN A 6 -12.46 -13.30 6.32
C GLN A 6 -10.92 -13.30 6.33
N GLY A 7 -10.29 -14.07 7.22
CA GLY A 7 -8.83 -14.21 7.25
C GLY A 7 -8.25 -14.79 5.97
N LEU A 8 -8.91 -15.80 5.39
CA LEU A 8 -8.53 -16.35 4.08
C LEU A 8 -8.65 -15.30 2.98
N GLY A 9 -9.73 -14.52 2.98
CA GLY A 9 -9.91 -13.40 2.06
C GLY A 9 -8.79 -12.37 2.18
N VAL A 10 -8.44 -11.95 3.39
CA VAL A 10 -7.32 -11.03 3.63
C VAL A 10 -6.00 -11.62 3.12
N GLY A 11 -5.73 -12.90 3.39
CA GLY A 11 -4.52 -13.57 2.91
C GLY A 11 -4.41 -13.63 1.39
N ILE A 12 -5.51 -13.96 0.70
CA ILE A 12 -5.56 -13.94 -0.77
C ILE A 12 -5.32 -12.53 -1.30
N GLY A 13 -6.01 -11.54 -0.73
CA GLY A 13 -5.82 -10.13 -1.09
C GLY A 13 -4.36 -9.72 -0.93
N ALA A 14 -3.74 -10.03 0.22
CA ALA A 14 -2.35 -9.70 0.51
C ALA A 14 -1.39 -10.33 -0.50
N SER A 15 -1.55 -11.61 -0.83
CA SER A 15 -0.73 -12.29 -1.84
C SER A 15 -0.83 -11.61 -3.20
N LEU A 16 -2.04 -11.24 -3.63
CA LEU A 16 -2.25 -10.51 -4.89
C LEU A 16 -1.61 -9.11 -4.85
N GLY A 17 -1.73 -8.41 -3.72
CA GLY A 17 -1.11 -7.10 -3.51
C GLY A 17 0.43 -7.16 -3.61
N VAL A 18 1.04 -8.17 -3.00
CA VAL A 18 2.49 -8.40 -3.09
C VAL A 18 2.92 -8.71 -4.52
N CYS A 19 2.18 -9.56 -5.25
CA CYS A 19 2.46 -9.84 -6.66
C CYS A 19 2.36 -8.57 -7.52
N ALA A 20 1.36 -7.73 -7.29
CA ALA A 20 1.20 -6.45 -8.00
C ALA A 20 2.37 -5.50 -7.71
N ARG A 21 2.79 -5.37 -6.44
CA ARG A 21 3.98 -4.59 -6.08
C ARG A 21 5.23 -5.15 -6.76
N LEU A 22 5.43 -6.46 -6.72
CA LEU A 22 6.59 -7.12 -7.34
C LEU A 22 6.63 -6.84 -8.86
N ALA A 23 5.51 -7.02 -9.56
CA ALA A 23 5.42 -6.76 -10.99
C ALA A 23 5.75 -5.30 -11.33
N LEU A 24 5.21 -4.34 -10.56
CA LEU A 24 5.52 -2.91 -10.75
C LEU A 24 6.99 -2.59 -10.49
N THR A 25 7.59 -3.14 -9.44
CA THR A 25 9.02 -2.91 -9.15
C THR A 25 9.93 -3.54 -10.19
N LEU A 26 9.56 -4.70 -10.76
CA LEU A 26 10.31 -5.31 -11.86
C LEU A 26 10.18 -4.49 -13.15
N TRP A 27 9.00 -3.92 -13.40
CA TRP A 27 8.74 -3.13 -14.60
C TRP A 27 9.40 -1.74 -14.57
N LEU A 28 9.36 -1.06 -13.42
CA LEU A 28 9.90 0.29 -13.24
C LEU A 28 11.41 0.32 -12.94
N GLY A 29 12.01 -0.84 -12.70
CA GLY A 29 13.45 -0.98 -12.48
C GLY A 29 13.89 -0.84 -11.01
N ASP A 30 15.17 -1.12 -10.79
CA ASP A 30 15.78 -1.25 -9.46
C ASP A 30 16.13 0.12 -8.87
N SER A 31 15.11 0.85 -8.41
CA SER A 31 15.27 2.10 -7.67
C SER A 31 14.29 2.16 -6.50
N ALA A 32 14.53 3.10 -5.58
CA ALA A 32 13.64 3.31 -4.44
C ALA A 32 12.33 4.01 -4.83
N LEU A 33 12.29 4.72 -5.97
CA LEU A 33 11.14 5.53 -6.39
C LEU A 33 9.83 4.74 -6.58
N PRO A 34 9.83 3.54 -7.20
CA PRO A 34 8.66 2.67 -7.24
C PRO A 34 8.06 2.38 -5.87
N ILE A 35 8.88 2.13 -4.84
CA ILE A 35 8.39 1.86 -3.49
C ILE A 35 7.72 3.09 -2.89
N LEU A 36 8.30 4.27 -3.08
CA LEU A 36 7.69 5.54 -2.66
C LEU A 36 6.33 5.74 -3.34
N GLY A 37 6.27 5.58 -4.67
CA GLY A 37 5.05 5.73 -5.44
C GLY A 37 3.95 4.74 -5.02
N ILE A 38 4.32 3.47 -4.85
CA ILE A 38 3.42 2.40 -4.42
C ILE A 38 2.82 2.71 -3.04
N ASN A 39 3.63 3.15 -2.09
CA ASN A 39 3.18 3.51 -0.75
C ASN A 39 2.23 4.72 -0.77
N ILE A 40 2.58 5.78 -1.50
CA ILE A 40 1.77 7.00 -1.61
C ILE A 40 0.42 6.71 -2.29
N VAL A 41 0.43 5.99 -3.41
CA VAL A 41 -0.79 5.59 -4.13
C VAL A 41 -1.65 4.68 -3.26
N GLY A 42 -1.04 3.70 -2.56
CA GLY A 42 -1.77 2.83 -1.65
C GLY A 42 -2.43 3.58 -0.51
N ALA A 43 -1.74 4.56 0.10
CA ALA A 43 -2.29 5.42 1.14
C ALA A 43 -3.45 6.28 0.62
N PHE A 44 -3.31 6.88 -0.57
CA PHE A 44 -4.39 7.62 -1.23
C PHE A 44 -5.63 6.74 -1.44
N LEU A 45 -5.47 5.55 -2.02
CA LEU A 45 -6.57 4.63 -2.28
C LEU A 45 -7.26 4.15 -1.00
N MET A 46 -6.50 3.94 0.08
CA MET A 46 -7.07 3.63 1.39
C MET A 46 -7.97 4.76 1.92
N GLY A 47 -7.53 6.03 1.79
CA GLY A 47 -8.32 7.19 2.20
C GLY A 47 -9.56 7.39 1.32
N TRP A 48 -9.41 7.22 0.00
CA TRP A 48 -10.48 7.48 -0.96
C TRP A 48 -11.57 6.40 -0.97
N LEU A 49 -11.17 5.13 -1.04
CA LEU A 49 -12.13 4.04 -1.29
C LEU A 49 -12.74 3.44 -0.02
N ARG A 50 -12.16 3.72 1.15
CA ARG A 50 -12.54 3.11 2.45
C ARG A 50 -12.82 1.59 2.32
N PRO A 51 -11.84 0.83 1.81
CA PRO A 51 -12.06 -0.52 1.35
C PRO A 51 -12.42 -1.50 2.47
N ASN A 52 -13.14 -2.56 2.11
CA ASN A 52 -13.39 -3.70 3.00
C ASN A 52 -12.09 -4.46 3.35
N ALA A 53 -12.18 -5.47 4.22
CA ALA A 53 -11.01 -6.21 4.70
C ALA A 53 -10.15 -6.84 3.59
N PHE A 54 -10.76 -7.35 2.51
CA PHE A 54 -10.03 -7.94 1.39
C PHE A 54 -9.17 -6.90 0.68
N TRP A 55 -9.75 -5.74 0.35
CA TRP A 55 -9.07 -4.70 -0.42
C TRP A 55 -8.15 -3.82 0.44
N GLY A 56 -8.54 -3.53 1.68
CA GLY A 56 -7.77 -2.70 2.61
C GLY A 56 -6.65 -3.49 3.29
N THR A 57 -7.01 -4.32 4.27
CA THR A 57 -6.03 -5.12 5.03
C THR A 57 -5.30 -6.13 4.16
N GLY A 58 -5.99 -6.74 3.19
CA GLY A 58 -5.40 -7.68 2.24
C GLY A 58 -4.60 -6.97 1.15
N PHE A 59 -5.24 -6.63 0.04
CA PHE A 59 -4.57 -6.15 -1.18
C PHE A 59 -3.70 -4.92 -0.96
N LEU A 60 -4.26 -3.82 -0.46
CA LEU A 60 -3.49 -2.59 -0.20
C LEU A 60 -2.44 -2.79 0.91
N GLY A 61 -2.73 -3.64 1.89
CA GLY A 61 -1.77 -4.04 2.93
C GLY A 61 -0.56 -4.82 2.40
N GLY A 62 -0.75 -5.72 1.43
CA GLY A 62 0.36 -6.44 0.76
C GLY A 62 1.05 -5.63 -0.35
N PHE A 63 0.29 -4.74 -0.99
CA PHE A 63 0.77 -3.83 -2.04
C PHE A 63 1.70 -2.77 -1.47
N THR A 64 1.34 -2.14 -0.35
CA THR A 64 2.22 -1.19 0.36
C THR A 64 3.27 -1.92 1.19
N THR A 65 4.37 -1.25 1.55
CA THR A 65 5.45 -1.85 2.32
C THR A 65 6.24 -0.82 3.15
N PHE A 66 6.23 -1.03 4.46
CA PHE A 66 7.09 -0.29 5.40
C PHE A 66 8.52 -0.85 5.41
N SER A 67 8.68 -2.17 5.37
CA SER A 67 9.99 -2.81 5.46
C SER A 67 10.91 -2.46 4.30
N ALA A 68 10.41 -2.38 3.06
CA ALA A 68 11.23 -1.98 1.92
C ALA A 68 11.61 -0.49 1.97
N MET A 69 10.72 0.38 2.48
CA MET A 69 11.04 1.79 2.71
C MET A 69 12.21 1.93 3.71
N MET A 70 12.22 1.14 4.79
CA MET A 70 13.26 1.18 5.83
C MET A 70 14.66 0.71 5.39
N LEU A 71 14.79 0.16 4.19
CA LEU A 71 16.10 -0.17 3.61
C LEU A 71 16.80 1.04 2.96
N ASN A 72 16.14 2.20 2.94
CA ASN A 72 16.65 3.44 2.36
C ASN A 72 17.12 4.42 3.46
N ASP A 73 17.53 5.63 3.05
CA ASP A 73 17.97 6.67 3.98
C ASP A 73 16.83 7.37 4.74
N ALA A 74 17.19 8.16 5.75
CA ALA A 74 16.25 8.89 6.59
C ALA A 74 15.43 9.94 5.83
N SER A 75 15.98 10.53 4.78
CA SER A 75 15.25 11.50 3.95
C SER A 75 14.15 10.79 3.17
N PHE A 76 14.45 9.63 2.59
CA PHE A 76 13.49 8.80 1.88
C PHE A 76 12.33 8.35 2.80
N TYR A 77 12.64 7.94 4.04
CA TYR A 77 11.63 7.67 5.05
C TYR A 77 10.73 8.88 5.31
N PHE A 78 11.32 10.06 5.54
CA PHE A 78 10.59 11.28 5.82
C PHE A 78 9.63 11.64 4.68
N PHE A 79 10.14 11.66 3.44
CA PHE A 79 9.32 11.97 2.27
C PHE A 79 8.21 10.94 2.04
N THR A 80 8.50 9.65 2.22
CA THR A 80 7.48 8.60 2.06
C THR A 80 6.40 8.71 3.13
N ALA A 81 6.77 8.89 4.40
CA ALA A 81 5.81 9.01 5.50
C ALA A 81 4.92 10.26 5.34
N SER A 82 5.52 11.43 5.10
CA SER A 82 4.78 12.67 4.85
C SER A 82 3.90 12.55 3.60
N GLY A 83 4.43 11.95 2.52
CA GLY A 83 3.69 11.70 1.29
C GLY A 83 2.47 10.82 1.50
N CYS A 84 2.61 9.71 2.22
CA CYS A 84 1.49 8.81 2.55
C CYS A 84 0.41 9.50 3.38
N ILE A 85 0.78 10.30 4.39
CA ILE A 85 -0.18 11.02 5.23
C ILE A 85 -0.96 12.04 4.39
N LEU A 86 -0.26 12.86 3.59
CA LEU A 86 -0.90 13.85 2.73
C LEU A 86 -1.79 13.20 1.68
N ALA A 87 -1.34 12.10 1.08
CA ALA A 87 -2.08 11.35 0.08
C ALA A 87 -3.35 10.72 0.67
N TRP A 88 -3.27 10.12 1.87
CA TRP A 88 -4.44 9.61 2.56
C TRP A 88 -5.45 10.72 2.85
N LEU A 89 -5.00 11.87 3.37
CA LEU A 89 -5.88 13.03 3.65
C LEU A 89 -6.51 13.59 2.37
N ALA A 90 -5.78 13.61 1.26
CA ALA A 90 -6.31 13.98 -0.04
C ALA A 90 -7.39 12.99 -0.50
N GLY A 91 -7.12 11.68 -0.38
CA GLY A 91 -8.08 10.63 -0.69
C GLY A 91 -9.36 10.74 0.15
N ASP A 92 -9.23 10.93 1.46
CA ASP A 92 -10.39 11.09 2.36
C ASP A 92 -11.23 12.33 2.01
N ARG A 93 -10.61 13.43 1.59
CA ARG A 93 -11.35 14.61 1.10
C ARG A 93 -12.15 14.32 -0.17
N LEU A 94 -11.64 13.47 -1.06
CA LEU A 94 -12.33 13.05 -2.28
C LEU A 94 -13.43 12.00 -2.02
N ALA A 95 -13.39 11.33 -0.87
CA ALA A 95 -14.40 10.35 -0.46
C ALA A 95 -15.66 10.98 0.16
N LYS A 96 -15.62 12.28 0.44
CA LYS A 96 -16.74 13.07 0.96
C LYS A 96 -17.63 13.55 -0.17
#